data_AF-U5CMJ8-F1
#
_entry.id   AF-U5CMJ8-F1
#
_cell.length_a   1.000
_cell.length_b   1.000
_cell.length_c   1.000
_cell.angle_alpha   90.00
_cell.angle_beta   90.00
_cell.angle_gamma   90.00
#
_symmetry.space_group_name_H-M   'P 1'
#
loop_
_entity.id
_entity.type
_entity.pdbx_description
1 polymer ?
#
loop_
_entity_poly.entity_id
_entity_poly.type
_entity_poly.pdbx_seq_one_letter_code
_entity_poly.pdbx_strand_id
1 'polypeptide(L)'
;MVPWLAFGHTMPFFELSKALAQKGITATIDIPLEKVHYLKKAYDGLRAPFEDLVAKVPPVVDFATYWATSIASKYGFSIIGRLRRTELLYPKGVAFPSTVAFRRHEAQAYIQHALTNLHNESGISDMCRIQSVLEGCRAVALRTCKEFNGDYIDLLEKLYGKSIFHLGFLPPSQTEREGNGNNWIDENKWSTTFEWLDAQPLRSVVFVGFGRSKG
;
A
#
# COMPACT_ATOMS: atom_id res chain seq x y z
N MET A 1 5.29 5.81 11.44
CA MET A 1 4.55 5.52 10.19
C MET A 1 3.47 4.50 10.52
N VAL A 2 2.21 4.76 10.19
CA VAL A 2 1.08 3.83 10.50
C VAL A 2 0.46 3.34 9.21
N PRO A 3 0.88 2.16 8.72
CA PRO A 3 0.44 1.65 7.44
C PRO A 3 -0.82 0.85 7.52
N TRP A 4 -1.33 0.50 6.35
CA TRP A 4 -2.27 -0.58 6.12
C TRP A 4 -1.62 -1.97 6.09
N LEU A 5 -2.21 -2.93 6.82
CA LEU A 5 -1.73 -4.31 6.93
C LEU A 5 -2.29 -5.21 5.80
N ALA A 6 -1.81 -5.03 4.57
CA ALA A 6 -2.01 -5.98 3.47
C ALA A 6 -0.71 -6.21 2.68
N PHE A 7 -0.49 -7.41 2.13
CA PHE A 7 0.79 -7.90 1.56
C PHE A 7 1.54 -6.90 0.64
N GLY A 8 0.83 -6.18 -0.23
CA GLY A 8 1.44 -5.17 -1.13
C GLY A 8 1.86 -3.85 -0.45
N HIS A 9 1.34 -3.59 0.75
CA HIS A 9 1.60 -2.40 1.58
C HIS A 9 2.58 -2.65 2.73
N THR A 10 2.74 -3.91 3.14
CA THR A 10 3.48 -4.36 4.33
C THR A 10 4.97 -4.63 4.14
N MET A 11 5.49 -4.65 2.91
CA MET A 11 6.94 -4.89 2.68
C MET A 11 7.87 -3.93 3.49
N PRO A 12 7.51 -2.67 3.78
CA PRO A 12 8.27 -1.79 4.69
C PRO A 12 8.00 -1.99 6.20
N PHE A 13 7.10 -2.89 6.61
CA PHE A 13 6.68 -3.10 8.01
C PHE A 13 6.96 -4.51 8.52
N PHE A 14 7.67 -5.28 7.71
CA PHE A 14 8.28 -6.53 8.13
C PHE A 14 9.08 -6.33 9.43
N GLU A 15 9.75 -5.19 9.61
CA GLU A 15 10.46 -4.83 10.85
C GLU A 15 9.53 -4.65 12.08
N LEU A 16 8.34 -4.08 11.91
CA LEU A 16 7.35 -3.97 13.01
C LEU A 16 6.77 -5.35 13.36
N SER A 17 6.46 -6.17 12.34
CA SER A 17 6.01 -7.55 12.54
C SER A 17 7.09 -8.39 13.25
N LYS A 18 8.38 -8.21 12.91
CA LYS A 18 9.51 -8.82 13.63
C LYS A 18 9.57 -8.37 15.09
N ALA A 19 9.45 -7.07 15.36
CA ALA A 19 9.48 -6.52 16.71
C ALA A 19 8.31 -7.02 17.59
N LEU A 20 7.13 -7.22 17.01
CA LEU A 20 5.97 -7.81 17.71
C LEU A 20 6.18 -9.32 17.98
N ALA A 21 6.71 -10.05 17.00
CA ALA A 21 7.04 -11.46 17.15
C ALA A 21 8.09 -11.70 18.25
N GLN A 22 9.10 -10.82 18.36
CA GLN A 22 10.09 -10.85 19.45
C GLN A 22 9.47 -10.66 20.84
N LYS A 23 8.27 -10.08 20.93
CA LYS A 23 7.51 -9.94 22.18
C LYS A 23 6.49 -11.06 22.40
N GLY A 24 6.56 -12.14 21.62
CA GLY A 24 5.63 -13.27 21.70
C GLY A 24 4.24 -12.98 21.12
N ILE A 25 4.09 -11.88 20.36
CA ILE A 25 2.82 -11.50 19.74
C ILE A 25 2.80 -12.05 18.31
N THR A 26 1.87 -12.97 18.05
CA THR A 26 1.67 -13.53 16.71
C THR A 26 1.02 -12.48 15.81
N ALA A 27 1.72 -12.09 14.73
CA ALA A 27 1.20 -11.23 13.68
C ALA A 27 1.09 -12.04 12.37
N THR A 28 -0.13 -12.17 11.84
CA THR A 28 -0.38 -12.77 10.52
C THR A 28 -0.80 -11.68 9.53
N ILE A 29 -0.35 -11.79 8.28
CA ILE A 29 -0.57 -10.76 7.23
C ILE A 29 -1.70 -11.20 6.28
N ASP A 30 -2.40 -12.29 6.59
CA ASP A 30 -3.35 -12.95 5.71
C ASP A 30 -4.80 -12.71 6.19
N ILE A 31 -5.38 -11.59 5.78
CA ILE A 31 -6.82 -11.31 5.97
C ILE A 31 -7.52 -11.47 4.60
N PRO A 32 -8.49 -12.38 4.46
CA PRO A 32 -9.31 -12.50 3.25
C PRO A 32 -9.96 -11.16 2.85
N LEU A 33 -10.13 -10.92 1.55
CA LEU A 33 -10.61 -9.63 1.03
C LEU A 33 -11.98 -9.24 1.62
N GLU A 34 -12.86 -10.21 1.83
CA GLU A 34 -14.17 -10.02 2.45
C GLU A 34 -14.08 -9.66 3.94
N LYS A 35 -13.00 -10.00 4.63
CA LYS A 35 -12.78 -9.65 6.05
C LYS A 35 -12.04 -8.32 6.24
N VAL A 36 -11.54 -7.72 5.16
CA VAL A 36 -10.81 -6.44 5.19
C VAL A 36 -11.62 -5.31 5.85
N HIS A 37 -12.95 -5.31 5.75
CA HIS A 37 -13.76 -4.30 6.43
C HIS A 37 -13.63 -4.31 7.97
N TYR A 38 -13.30 -5.46 8.57
CA TYR A 38 -13.08 -5.55 10.01
C TYR A 38 -11.71 -4.96 10.38
N LEU A 39 -10.71 -5.16 9.52
CA LEU A 39 -9.42 -4.49 9.67
C LEU A 39 -9.60 -2.97 9.66
N LYS A 40 -10.37 -2.41 8.71
CA LYS A 40 -10.68 -0.97 8.65
C LYS A 40 -11.31 -0.46 9.95
N LYS A 41 -12.29 -1.19 10.49
CA LYS A 41 -12.91 -0.88 11.78
C LYS A 41 -11.92 -0.93 12.94
N ALA A 42 -11.02 -1.90 12.95
CA ALA A 42 -9.95 -1.97 13.94
C ALA A 42 -9.01 -0.76 13.85
N TYR A 43 -8.64 -0.33 12.64
CA TYR A 43 -7.87 0.91 12.43
C TYR A 43 -8.58 2.14 13.00
N ASP A 44 -9.89 2.24 12.88
CA ASP A 44 -10.65 3.37 13.43
C ASP A 44 -10.56 3.40 14.96
N GLY A 45 -10.49 2.23 15.60
CA GLY A 45 -10.26 2.10 17.05
C GLY A 45 -8.86 2.54 17.52
N LEU A 46 -7.88 2.66 16.61
CA LEU A 46 -6.52 3.11 16.94
C LEU A 46 -6.41 4.63 17.10
N ARG A 47 -7.52 5.37 16.95
CA ARG A 47 -7.53 6.83 17.00
C ARG A 47 -6.94 7.40 18.30
N ALA A 48 -7.45 6.94 19.44
CA ALA A 48 -7.01 7.42 20.75
C ALA A 48 -5.52 7.15 21.03
N PRO A 49 -5.02 5.90 20.93
CA PRO A 49 -3.60 5.64 21.19
C PRO A 49 -2.64 6.30 20.18
N PHE A 50 -3.13 6.67 18.98
CA PHE A 50 -2.32 7.39 18.01
C PHE A 50 -2.17 8.88 18.33
N GLU A 51 -3.15 9.51 18.98
CA GLU A 51 -3.07 10.92 19.38
C GLU A 51 -1.88 11.16 20.32
N ASP A 52 -1.65 10.25 21.27
CA ASP A 52 -0.49 10.27 22.17
C ASP A 52 0.86 10.12 21.43
N LEU A 53 0.87 9.43 20.29
CA LEU A 53 2.05 9.23 19.47
C LEU A 53 2.37 10.47 18.63
N VAL A 54 1.34 11.08 18.02
CA VAL A 54 1.49 12.26 17.16
C VAL A 54 1.98 13.46 17.94
N ALA A 55 1.63 13.59 19.21
CA ALA A 55 2.17 14.64 20.08
C ALA A 55 3.70 14.64 20.17
N LYS A 56 4.37 13.53 19.81
CA LYS A 56 5.81 13.33 19.96
C LYS A 56 6.58 13.37 18.64
N VAL A 57 5.99 12.92 17.52
CA VAL A 57 6.69 12.74 16.24
C VAL A 57 5.74 12.97 15.05
N PRO A 58 6.19 13.66 13.97
CA PRO A 58 5.40 13.81 12.75
C PRO A 58 5.12 12.44 12.06
N PRO A 59 3.84 12.11 11.78
CA PRO A 59 3.51 10.81 11.21
C PRO A 59 3.50 10.80 9.67
N VAL A 60 3.97 9.69 9.09
CA VAL A 60 3.61 9.24 7.73
C VAL A 60 2.44 8.27 7.85
N VAL A 61 1.37 8.49 7.09
CA VAL A 61 0.10 7.78 7.25
C VAL A 61 -0.36 7.17 5.95
N ASP A 62 -1.09 6.07 6.06
CA ASP A 62 -1.79 5.43 4.95
C ASP A 62 -3.26 5.88 4.88
N PHE A 63 -3.94 5.65 3.75
CA PHE A 63 -5.37 6.00 3.58
C PHE A 63 -6.24 5.41 4.68
N ALA A 64 -5.92 4.22 5.18
CA ALA A 64 -6.69 3.56 6.23
C ALA A 64 -6.80 4.38 7.51
N THR A 65 -5.77 5.15 7.85
CA THR A 65 -5.73 6.05 9.00
C THR A 65 -6.20 7.46 8.66
N TYR A 66 -7.30 7.59 7.93
CA TYR A 66 -7.84 8.87 7.48
C TYR A 66 -8.04 9.91 8.59
N TRP A 67 -8.38 9.46 9.79
CA TRP A 67 -8.56 10.30 10.98
C TRP A 67 -7.24 10.92 11.48
N ALA A 68 -6.08 10.38 11.10
CA ALA A 68 -4.76 10.83 11.56
C ALA A 68 -4.41 12.25 11.11
N THR A 69 -4.86 12.67 9.92
CA THR A 69 -4.64 14.03 9.42
C THR A 69 -5.29 15.07 10.32
N SER A 70 -6.52 14.81 10.77
CA SER A 70 -7.22 15.70 11.70
C SER A 70 -6.50 15.82 13.05
N ILE A 71 -5.87 14.74 13.53
CA ILE A 71 -5.11 14.72 14.77
C ILE A 71 -3.81 15.50 14.59
N ALA A 72 -3.01 15.20 13.56
CA ALA A 72 -1.74 15.88 13.30
C ALA A 72 -1.90 17.39 13.11
N SER A 73 -3.00 17.82 12.48
CA SER A 73 -3.31 19.24 12.33
C SER A 73 -3.47 19.95 13.67
N LYS A 74 -3.96 19.29 14.73
CA LYS A 74 -4.06 19.88 16.08
C LYS A 74 -2.68 20.20 16.67
N TYR A 75 -1.66 19.43 16.29
CA TYR A 75 -0.29 19.56 16.79
C TYR A 75 0.63 20.31 15.81
N GLY A 76 0.08 20.90 14.74
CA GLY A 76 0.86 21.64 13.74
C GLY A 76 1.74 20.78 12.84
N PHE A 77 1.56 19.45 12.85
CA PHE A 77 2.36 18.55 12.01
C PHE A 77 1.78 18.44 10.60
N SER A 78 2.68 18.56 9.61
CA SER A 78 2.38 18.24 8.22
C SER A 78 2.51 16.73 7.98
N ILE A 79 1.46 16.09 7.47
CA ILE A 79 1.46 14.66 7.16
C ILE A 79 1.95 14.41 5.73
N ILE A 80 2.68 13.31 5.53
CA ILE A 80 2.88 12.68 4.23
C ILE A 80 1.91 11.50 4.09
N GLY A 81 1.02 11.56 3.11
CA GLY A 81 0.07 10.47 2.80
C GLY A 81 0.71 9.44 1.86
N ARG A 82 0.52 8.15 2.12
CA ARG A 82 0.94 7.06 1.23
C ARG A 82 -0.28 6.45 0.54
N LEU A 83 -0.26 6.38 -0.79
CA LEU A 83 -1.35 5.81 -1.61
C LEU A 83 -0.81 4.83 -2.67
N ARG A 84 -1.68 3.92 -3.13
CA ARG A 84 -1.41 3.09 -4.32
C ARG A 84 -2.03 3.69 -5.58
N ARG A 85 -1.48 3.27 -6.72
CA ARG A 85 -1.94 3.69 -8.06
C ARG A 85 -3.44 3.43 -8.30
N THR A 86 -3.98 2.31 -7.82
CA THR A 86 -5.40 1.95 -8.04
C THR A 86 -6.38 2.84 -7.28
N GLU A 87 -5.91 3.63 -6.31
CA GLU A 87 -6.72 4.43 -5.39
C GLU A 87 -6.97 5.86 -5.92
N LEU A 88 -6.40 6.20 -7.09
CA LEU A 88 -6.52 7.51 -7.70
C LEU A 88 -7.48 7.43 -8.90
N LEU A 89 -8.64 8.06 -8.77
CA LEU A 89 -9.63 8.14 -9.84
C LEU A 89 -9.06 8.92 -11.02
N TYR A 90 -9.17 8.36 -12.23
CA TYR A 90 -8.78 9.06 -13.46
C TYR A 90 -9.77 10.19 -13.77
N PRO A 91 -9.34 11.45 -13.85
CA PRO A 91 -10.20 12.52 -14.28
C PRO A 91 -10.45 12.45 -15.80
N LYS A 92 -11.61 12.92 -16.22
CA LYS A 92 -11.85 13.25 -17.63
C LYS A 92 -10.89 14.37 -18.05
N GLY A 93 -10.27 14.25 -19.22
CA GLY A 93 -9.41 15.30 -19.79
C GLY A 93 -7.90 15.08 -19.60
N VAL A 94 -7.45 13.83 -19.54
CA VAL A 94 -6.01 13.50 -19.58
C VAL A 94 -5.42 14.01 -20.90
N ALA A 95 -4.47 14.94 -20.83
CA ALA A 95 -3.91 15.64 -21.99
C ALA A 95 -2.81 14.85 -22.73
N PHE A 96 -2.59 13.59 -22.35
CA PHE A 96 -1.58 12.71 -22.92
C PHE A 96 -2.21 11.37 -23.34
N PRO A 97 -1.66 10.68 -24.35
CA PRO A 97 -2.13 9.38 -24.77
C PRO A 97 -2.03 8.36 -23.63
N SER A 98 -3.16 7.77 -23.25
CA SER A 98 -3.21 6.71 -22.24
C SER A 98 -3.87 5.47 -22.82
N THR A 99 -3.21 4.33 -22.67
CA THR A 99 -3.77 3.01 -22.96
C THR A 99 -4.46 2.39 -21.74
N VAL A 100 -4.42 3.06 -20.59
CA VAL A 100 -5.01 2.58 -19.34
C VAL A 100 -6.46 3.01 -19.27
N ALA A 101 -7.36 2.07 -19.53
CA ALA A 101 -8.80 2.26 -19.38
C ALA A 101 -9.41 1.05 -18.67
N PHE A 102 -10.27 1.31 -17.69
CA PHE A 102 -11.09 0.25 -17.11
C PHE A 102 -12.14 -0.19 -18.13
N ARG A 103 -12.32 -1.51 -18.29
CA ARG A 103 -13.51 -2.03 -18.95
C ARG A 103 -14.73 -1.67 -18.12
N ARG A 104 -15.91 -1.54 -18.74
CA ARG A 104 -17.14 -1.14 -18.04
C ARG A 104 -17.42 -1.98 -16.78
N HIS A 105 -17.26 -3.30 -16.86
CA HIS A 105 -17.49 -4.19 -15.72
C HIS A 105 -16.41 -4.03 -14.62
N GLU A 106 -15.16 -3.77 -14.99
CA GLU A 106 -14.07 -3.50 -14.03
C GLU A 106 -14.31 -2.16 -13.32
N ALA A 107 -14.71 -1.13 -14.08
CA ALA A 107 -15.08 0.17 -13.53
C ALA A 107 -16.29 0.05 -12.60
N GLN A 108 -17.31 -0.72 -12.99
CA GLN A 108 -18.49 -0.95 -12.15
C GLN A 108 -18.13 -1.69 -10.87
N ALA A 109 -17.32 -2.75 -10.93
CA ALA A 109 -16.84 -3.46 -9.74
C ALA A 109 -16.00 -2.52 -8.85
N TYR A 110 -15.09 -1.74 -9.42
CA TYR A 110 -14.30 -0.76 -8.69
C TYR A 110 -15.18 0.30 -8.01
N ILE A 111 -16.10 0.92 -8.74
CA ILE A 111 -17.06 1.89 -8.19
C ILE A 111 -17.89 1.24 -7.08
N GLN A 112 -18.36 0.01 -7.29
CA GLN A 112 -19.16 -0.71 -6.29
C GLN A 112 -18.38 -0.93 -4.99
N HIS A 113 -17.10 -1.30 -5.09
CA HIS A 113 -16.24 -1.58 -3.95
C HIS A 113 -15.66 -0.33 -3.28
N ALA A 114 -15.28 0.68 -4.06
CA ALA A 114 -14.56 1.87 -3.57
C ALA A 114 -15.49 3.02 -3.18
N LEU A 115 -16.59 3.23 -3.93
CA LEU A 115 -17.49 4.37 -3.75
C LEU A 115 -18.78 3.99 -3.02
N THR A 116 -19.43 2.87 -3.36
CA THR A 116 -20.78 2.54 -2.87
C THR A 116 -20.83 1.43 -1.84
N ASN A 117 -19.68 0.89 -1.43
CA ASN A 117 -19.59 -0.13 -0.37
C ASN A 117 -19.75 0.51 1.03
N LEU A 118 -20.91 1.14 1.22
CA LEU A 118 -21.43 1.71 2.48
C LEU A 118 -21.76 0.61 3.50
N HIS A 119 -21.76 -0.66 3.10
CA HIS A 119 -21.81 -1.84 3.99
C HIS A 119 -20.43 -2.28 4.47
N ASN A 120 -19.50 -1.34 4.64
CA ASN A 120 -18.31 -1.65 5.41
C ASN A 120 -18.59 -1.45 6.90
N GLU A 121 -18.03 -2.33 7.71
CA GLU A 121 -18.22 -2.37 9.17
C GLU A 121 -17.77 -1.10 9.92
N SER A 122 -17.04 -0.22 9.24
CA SER A 122 -16.60 1.08 9.72
C SER A 122 -17.62 2.20 9.45
N GLY A 123 -18.49 2.05 8.45
CA GLY A 123 -19.38 3.10 7.95
C GLY A 123 -18.69 4.15 7.06
N ILE A 124 -17.39 4.02 6.75
CA ILE A 124 -16.62 5.01 5.98
C ILE A 124 -16.00 4.35 4.73
N SER A 125 -16.37 4.81 3.53
CA SER A 125 -15.88 4.25 2.27
C SER A 125 -14.39 4.49 2.05
N ASP A 126 -13.73 3.67 1.23
CA ASP A 126 -12.31 3.83 0.91
C ASP A 126 -12.03 5.17 0.23
N MET A 127 -12.94 5.62 -0.63
CA MET A 127 -12.81 6.93 -1.26
C MET A 127 -12.91 8.08 -0.27
N CYS A 128 -13.81 8.01 0.72
CA CYS A 128 -13.84 9.00 1.80
C CYS A 128 -12.54 8.99 2.61
N ARG A 129 -11.96 7.80 2.86
CA ARG A 129 -10.67 7.68 3.55
C ARG A 129 -9.53 8.32 2.76
N ILE A 130 -9.40 7.99 1.48
CA ILE A 130 -8.38 8.51 0.57
C ILE A 130 -8.50 10.03 0.45
N GLN A 131 -9.71 10.54 0.21
CA GLN A 131 -9.96 11.97 0.10
C GLN A 131 -9.57 12.72 1.38
N SER A 132 -9.97 12.20 2.55
CA SER A 132 -9.61 12.80 3.85
C SER A 132 -8.09 12.88 4.07
N VAL A 133 -7.33 11.85 3.63
CA VAL A 133 -5.86 11.88 3.69
C VAL A 133 -5.29 12.88 2.70
N LEU A 134 -5.76 12.88 1.45
CA LEU A 134 -5.30 13.80 0.42
C LEU A 134 -5.50 15.26 0.83
N GLU A 135 -6.67 15.61 1.35
CA GLU A 135 -6.99 16.96 1.81
C GLU A 135 -6.08 17.38 2.97
N GLY A 136 -5.95 16.53 3.99
CA GLY A 136 -5.23 16.85 5.22
C GLY A 136 -3.70 16.68 5.18
N CYS A 137 -3.14 16.04 4.16
CA CYS A 137 -1.68 15.90 4.02
C CYS A 137 -1.04 17.11 3.33
N ARG A 138 0.24 17.39 3.61
CA ARG A 138 1.00 18.45 2.92
C ARG A 138 1.60 17.94 1.60
N ALA A 139 1.97 16.67 1.58
CA ALA A 139 2.55 16.01 0.43
C ALA A 139 2.13 14.53 0.40
N VAL A 140 2.26 13.91 -0.76
CA VAL A 140 1.91 12.50 -0.99
C VAL A 140 3.16 11.75 -1.41
N ALA A 141 3.37 10.55 -0.89
CA ALA A 141 4.39 9.63 -1.34
C ALA A 141 3.75 8.44 -2.08
N LEU A 142 4.13 8.24 -3.33
CA LEU A 142 3.64 7.16 -4.19
C LEU A 142 4.76 6.17 -4.47
N ARG A 143 4.47 4.86 -4.34
CA ARG A 143 5.39 3.79 -4.76
C ARG A 143 5.31 3.64 -6.28
N THR A 144 6.05 4.48 -6.98
CA THR A 144 6.11 4.58 -8.44
C THR A 144 7.43 5.26 -8.83
N CYS A 145 7.73 5.34 -10.12
CA CYS A 145 8.84 6.12 -10.66
C CYS A 145 8.40 6.94 -11.88
N LYS A 146 9.18 7.97 -12.25
CA LYS A 146 8.87 8.88 -13.36
C LYS A 146 9.03 8.18 -14.72
N GLU A 147 9.95 7.23 -14.83
CA GLU A 147 10.22 6.48 -16.07
C GLU A 147 9.01 5.66 -16.52
N PHE A 148 8.18 5.21 -15.57
CA PHE A 148 7.02 4.37 -15.87
C PHE A 148 5.69 5.13 -15.82
N ASN A 149 5.56 6.15 -14.96
CA ASN A 149 4.29 6.86 -14.73
C ASN A 149 4.44 8.40 -14.71
N GLY A 150 5.46 8.96 -15.35
CA GLY A 150 5.77 10.40 -15.33
C GLY A 150 4.56 11.31 -15.53
N ASP A 151 3.88 11.15 -16.67
CA ASP A 151 2.71 11.98 -17.04
C ASP A 151 1.57 11.89 -16.01
N TYR A 152 1.36 10.71 -15.42
CA TYR A 152 0.35 10.54 -14.37
C TYR A 152 0.76 11.25 -13.07
N ILE A 153 2.04 11.19 -12.69
CA ILE A 153 2.54 11.89 -11.51
C ILE A 153 2.34 13.40 -11.69
N ASP A 154 2.73 13.94 -12.84
CA ASP A 154 2.59 15.37 -13.16
C ASP A 154 1.12 15.81 -13.12
N LEU A 155 0.22 14.98 -13.68
CA LEU A 155 -1.22 15.20 -13.61
C LEU A 155 -1.71 15.24 -12.17
N LEU A 156 -1.30 14.30 -11.32
CA LEU A 156 -1.73 14.24 -9.93
C LEU A 156 -1.20 15.43 -9.11
N GLU A 157 0.04 15.86 -9.34
CA GLU A 157 0.60 17.07 -8.73
C GLU A 157 -0.23 18.30 -9.07
N LYS A 158 -0.63 18.42 -10.34
CA LYS A 158 -1.49 19.51 -10.82
C LYS A 158 -2.90 19.44 -10.23
N LEU A 159 -3.51 18.25 -10.18
CA LEU A 159 -4.88 18.07 -9.70
C LEU A 159 -5.01 18.37 -8.20
N TYR A 160 -4.07 17.91 -7.40
CA TYR A 160 -4.13 18.08 -5.95
C TYR A 160 -3.42 19.33 -5.44
N GLY A 161 -2.62 19.98 -6.28
CA GLY A 161 -1.83 21.16 -5.88
C GLY A 161 -0.83 20.84 -4.76
N LYS A 162 -0.31 19.61 -4.72
CA LYS A 162 0.57 19.10 -3.66
C LYS A 162 1.78 18.41 -4.28
N SER A 163 2.92 18.47 -3.60
CA SER A 163 4.11 17.73 -4.01
C SER A 163 3.88 16.23 -3.91
N ILE A 164 4.26 15.49 -4.96
CA ILE A 164 4.16 14.03 -5.00
C ILE A 164 5.57 13.44 -5.08
N PHE A 165 5.99 12.78 -4.01
CA PHE A 165 7.26 12.07 -3.94
C PHE A 165 7.11 10.66 -4.54
N HIS A 166 7.94 10.33 -5.51
CA HIS A 166 8.00 8.98 -6.07
C HIS A 166 9.09 8.17 -5.34
N LEU A 167 8.68 7.08 -4.67
CA LEU A 167 9.58 6.26 -3.85
C LEU A 167 10.33 5.19 -4.66
N GLY A 168 10.12 5.10 -5.97
CA GLY A 168 10.55 3.99 -6.78
C GLY A 168 9.81 2.69 -6.43
N PHE A 169 10.34 1.55 -6.88
CA PHE A 169 9.76 0.25 -6.61
C PHE A 169 10.17 -0.34 -5.25
N LEU A 170 11.13 0.28 -4.55
CA LEU A 170 11.67 -0.17 -3.25
C LEU A 170 11.86 -1.71 -3.20
N PRO A 171 12.74 -2.29 -4.04
CA PRO A 171 13.02 -3.71 -3.97
C PRO A 171 13.68 -4.06 -2.62
N PRO A 172 13.52 -5.30 -2.12
CA PRO A 172 14.18 -5.72 -0.89
C PRO A 172 15.69 -5.55 -1.01
N SER A 173 16.33 -5.22 0.10
CA SER A 173 17.80 -5.07 0.19
C SER A 173 18.49 -6.41 -0.07
N GLN A 174 19.76 -6.38 -0.47
CA GLN A 174 20.51 -7.59 -0.80
C GLN A 174 20.63 -8.55 0.38
N THR A 175 20.82 -8.02 1.59
CA THR A 175 20.81 -8.76 2.86
C THR A 175 19.46 -9.43 3.18
N GLU A 176 18.34 -8.86 2.72
CA GLU A 176 17.02 -9.51 2.84
C GLU A 176 16.78 -10.57 1.76
N ARG A 177 17.41 -10.44 0.59
CA ARG A 177 17.36 -11.46 -0.48
C ARG A 177 18.20 -12.68 -0.14
N GLU A 178 19.30 -12.49 0.58
CA GLU A 178 20.24 -13.54 0.96
C GLU A 178 19.81 -14.29 2.22
N GLY A 179 18.74 -13.86 2.91
CA GLY A 179 18.13 -14.59 4.02
C GLY A 179 19.02 -14.64 5.26
N ASN A 180 18.67 -13.88 6.30
CA ASN A 180 19.33 -13.99 7.59
C ASN A 180 18.87 -15.29 8.28
N GLY A 181 19.52 -16.43 7.96
CA GLY A 181 19.70 -17.65 8.77
C GLY A 181 18.48 -18.31 9.46
N ASN A 182 17.25 -17.88 9.18
CA ASN A 182 16.06 -18.41 9.82
C ASN A 182 15.29 -19.26 8.81
N ASN A 183 15.59 -20.55 8.84
CA ASN A 183 15.05 -21.72 8.12
C ASN A 183 13.52 -21.74 7.87
N TRP A 184 12.99 -20.86 7.02
CA TRP A 184 11.62 -20.97 6.49
C TRP A 184 11.58 -21.33 5.00
N ILE A 185 12.74 -21.39 4.35
CA ILE A 185 12.90 -21.82 2.95
C ILE A 185 14.08 -22.77 2.93
N ASP A 186 13.85 -24.01 2.49
CA ASP A 186 14.89 -25.01 2.28
C ASP A 186 15.85 -24.48 1.20
N GLU A 187 17.06 -24.06 1.60
CA GLU A 187 18.09 -23.53 0.68
C GLU A 187 18.33 -24.49 -0.49
N ASN A 188 18.19 -25.80 -0.27
CA ASN A 188 18.35 -26.83 -1.30
C ASN A 188 17.27 -26.78 -2.39
N LYS A 189 16.07 -26.25 -2.11
CA LYS A 189 15.00 -26.08 -3.12
C LYS A 189 15.21 -24.86 -3.99
N TRP A 190 15.88 -23.84 -3.47
CA TRP A 190 16.14 -22.61 -4.20
C TRP A 190 17.31 -22.79 -5.17
N SER A 191 18.39 -23.43 -4.72
CA SER A 191 19.53 -23.79 -5.57
C SER A 191 19.11 -24.66 -6.76
N THR A 192 18.35 -25.73 -6.51
CA THR A 192 17.86 -26.63 -7.57
C THR A 192 16.94 -25.93 -8.59
N THR A 193 16.15 -24.94 -8.17
CA THR A 193 15.31 -24.17 -9.10
C THR A 193 16.16 -23.29 -10.01
N PHE A 194 17.18 -22.62 -9.48
CA PHE A 194 18.07 -21.78 -10.29
C PHE A 194 18.95 -22.61 -11.22
N GLU A 195 19.51 -23.73 -10.75
CA GLU A 195 20.24 -24.68 -11.60
C GLU A 195 19.39 -25.18 -12.77
N TRP A 196 18.10 -25.48 -12.53
CA TRP A 196 17.19 -25.88 -13.60
C TRP A 196 16.93 -24.73 -14.60
N LEU A 197 16.78 -23.49 -14.13
CA LEU A 197 16.58 -22.31 -14.97
C LEU A 197 17.82 -22.00 -15.82
N ASP A 198 19.02 -22.13 -15.25
CA ASP A 198 20.30 -21.88 -15.93
C ASP A 198 20.54 -22.86 -17.08
N ALA A 199 19.96 -24.07 -17.01
CA ALA A 199 20.02 -25.07 -18.07
C ALA A 199 19.06 -24.79 -19.25
N GLN A 200 18.14 -23.82 -19.15
CA GLN A 200 17.16 -23.52 -20.20
C GLN A 200 17.69 -22.50 -21.22
N PRO A 201 17.30 -22.59 -22.51
CA PRO A 201 17.60 -21.55 -23.48
C PRO A 201 17.07 -20.17 -23.05
N LEU A 202 17.78 -19.11 -23.44
CA LEU A 202 17.42 -17.74 -23.10
C LEU A 202 15.98 -17.41 -23.52
N ARG A 203 15.17 -16.88 -22.59
CA ARG A 203 13.75 -16.49 -22.78
C ARG A 203 12.81 -17.64 -23.20
N SER A 204 13.12 -18.88 -22.83
CA SER A 204 12.28 -20.05 -23.14
C SER A 204 11.28 -20.45 -22.04
N VAL A 205 11.48 -19.96 -20.81
CA VAL A 205 10.65 -20.30 -19.64
C VAL A 205 9.62 -19.21 -19.36
N VAL A 206 8.39 -19.62 -19.06
CA VAL A 206 7.33 -18.73 -18.58
C VAL A 206 7.17 -18.90 -17.07
N PHE A 207 7.39 -17.82 -16.32
CA PHE A 207 7.08 -17.78 -14.90
C PHE A 207 5.60 -17.43 -14.68
N VAL A 208 4.88 -18.28 -13.94
CA VAL A 208 3.49 -18.04 -13.54
C VAL A 208 3.41 -18.00 -12.03
N GLY A 209 3.12 -16.83 -11.49
CA GLY A 209 2.96 -16.61 -10.05
C GLY A 209 1.72 -15.77 -9.77
N PHE A 210 0.76 -16.35 -9.04
CA PHE A 210 -0.47 -15.66 -8.64
C PHE A 210 -0.35 -14.93 -7.30
N GLY A 211 0.85 -14.95 -6.70
CA GLY A 211 1.06 -14.50 -5.33
C GLY A 211 0.39 -15.42 -4.30
N ARG A 212 0.55 -15.11 -3.02
CA ARG A 212 -0.20 -15.77 -1.95
C ARG A 212 -1.46 -14.95 -1.67
N SER A 213 -2.59 -15.42 -2.15
CA SER A 213 -3.89 -15.16 -1.51
C SER A 213 -4.53 -16.51 -1.27
N LYS A 214 -4.41 -17.04 -0.06
CA LYS A 214 -5.27 -18.18 0.30
C LYS A 214 -6.66 -17.62 0.57
N GLY A 215 -7.64 -18.15 -0.16
CA GLY A 215 -9.06 -17.94 0.12
C GLY A 215 -9.47 -18.56 1.45
#